data_AF-A0A811S6N5-F1
#
_entry.id   AF-A0A811S6N5-F1
#
_cell.length_a   1.000
_cell.length_b   1.000
_cell.length_c   1.000
_cell.angle_alpha   90.00
_cell.angle_beta   90.00
_cell.angle_gamma   90.00
#
_symmetry.space_group_name_H-M   'P 1'
#
loop_
_entity.id
_entity.type
_entity.pdbx_description
1 polymer ?
#
loop_
_entity_poly.entity_id
_entity_poly.type
_entity_poly.pdbx_seq_one_letter_code
_entity_poly.pdbx_strand_id
1 'polypeptide(L)'
;MLTAAVSGDVFASPPIDSILVNYTGDRLNFGLAAEQAKSEGYKMEMVIVGDDCVLPPPRGIAGRRGLAGTILVHKVAGAAADAGLSLVAVAAEAKHASEVVVGDFYLPSSYIKGIWLEGCILMSLVPRLGATIMELMIAARKAVPELQLVYGIVVDRVYTGTLMTSLDMAGLSITIMKSDDSILKRLDAPTKAPAWPVGSEGNRPPAKFLVPLPPSPSIKDDEIFAPSLELSKQGCILEAAIEASATVIINLKDSLNEWDSKVGDGDCGTTMCRGATAILEDMKKCYPMDDAAG
;
A
#
# COMPACT_ATOMS: atom_id res chain seq x y z
N MET A 1 -11.86 1.53 22.26
CA MET A 1 -11.20 0.39 21.53
C MET A 1 -11.46 -0.88 22.34
N LEU A 2 -10.70 -1.97 22.21
CA LEU A 2 -10.74 -3.06 23.20
C LEU A 2 -10.44 -2.52 24.61
N THR A 3 -11.26 -2.89 25.60
CA THR A 3 -11.04 -2.58 27.02
C THR A 3 -10.01 -3.53 27.66
N ALA A 4 -10.03 -4.78 27.23
CA ALA A 4 -9.10 -5.84 27.60
C ALA A 4 -8.91 -6.79 26.40
N ALA A 5 -7.83 -7.56 26.42
CA ALA A 5 -7.53 -8.63 25.48
C ALA A 5 -6.77 -9.74 26.21
N VAL A 6 -6.82 -10.95 25.67
CA VAL A 6 -6.14 -12.14 26.18
C VAL A 6 -5.44 -12.85 25.04
N SER A 7 -4.27 -13.41 25.35
CA SER A 7 -3.60 -14.41 24.53
C SER A 7 -3.72 -15.79 25.17
N GLY A 8 -4.04 -16.80 24.39
CA GLY A 8 -3.72 -18.19 24.74
C GLY A 8 -2.26 -18.51 24.43
N ASP A 9 -1.90 -19.79 24.47
CA ASP A 9 -0.62 -20.27 23.90
C ASP A 9 -0.57 -20.01 22.39
N VAL A 10 0.63 -20.12 21.81
CA VAL A 10 0.88 -19.82 20.39
C VAL A 10 -0.01 -20.69 19.47
N PHE A 11 -0.91 -20.03 18.74
CA PHE A 11 -1.96 -20.63 17.90
C PHE A 11 -2.98 -21.53 18.63
N ALA A 12 -3.05 -21.48 19.95
CA ALA A 12 -4.10 -22.12 20.74
C ALA A 12 -5.18 -21.09 21.15
N SER A 13 -6.44 -21.52 21.15
CA SER A 13 -7.49 -20.77 21.86
C SER A 13 -7.11 -20.70 23.34
N PRO A 14 -7.20 -19.54 24.01
CA PRO A 14 -7.09 -19.48 25.46
C PRO A 14 -8.17 -20.35 26.13
N PRO A 15 -7.93 -20.80 27.38
CA PRO A 15 -8.95 -21.47 28.19
C PRO A 15 -10.13 -20.53 28.48
N ILE A 16 -11.25 -21.14 28.89
CA ILE A 16 -12.60 -20.55 29.00
C ILE A 16 -12.63 -19.19 29.71
N ASP A 17 -11.72 -18.95 30.66
CA ASP A 17 -11.68 -17.76 31.51
C ASP A 17 -11.30 -16.45 30.77
N SER A 18 -10.98 -16.46 29.45
CA SER A 18 -10.12 -15.42 28.88
C SER A 18 -10.18 -15.26 27.32
N ILE A 19 -10.28 -14.02 26.78
CA ILE A 19 -10.97 -13.57 25.51
C ILE A 19 -10.07 -12.82 24.46
N LEU A 20 -10.06 -12.99 23.11
CA LEU A 20 -10.79 -13.85 22.12
C LEU A 20 -10.22 -13.65 20.67
N VAL A 21 -10.28 -14.67 19.77
CA VAL A 21 -10.18 -14.56 18.26
C VAL A 21 -11.35 -15.38 17.61
N ASN A 22 -11.41 -15.59 16.28
CA ASN A 22 -12.46 -16.42 15.62
C ASN A 22 -11.91 -17.64 14.83
N TYR A 23 -11.63 -18.72 15.57
CA TYR A 23 -11.53 -20.10 15.10
C TYR A 23 -12.54 -21.00 15.85
N THR A 24 -12.64 -22.28 15.47
CA THR A 24 -13.61 -23.23 16.06
C THR A 24 -13.43 -23.40 17.57
N GLY A 25 -12.18 -23.40 18.07
CA GLY A 25 -11.88 -23.49 19.50
C GLY A 25 -12.40 -22.26 20.27
N ASP A 26 -12.08 -21.06 19.77
CA ASP A 26 -12.56 -19.80 20.33
C ASP A 26 -14.10 -19.79 20.43
N ARG A 27 -14.79 -20.15 19.34
CA ARG A 27 -16.26 -20.14 19.29
C ARG A 27 -16.91 -21.06 20.34
N LEU A 28 -16.25 -22.16 20.72
CA LEU A 28 -16.73 -23.06 21.77
C LEU A 28 -16.43 -22.50 23.17
N ASN A 29 -15.18 -22.07 23.40
CA ASN A 29 -14.76 -21.54 24.70
C ASN A 29 -15.53 -20.26 25.06
N PHE A 30 -15.74 -19.35 24.10
CA PHE A 30 -16.50 -18.11 24.31
C PHE A 30 -18.01 -18.27 24.30
N GLY A 31 -18.55 -19.25 23.58
CA GLY A 31 -19.94 -19.63 23.74
C GLY A 31 -20.21 -20.05 25.20
N LEU A 32 -19.36 -20.92 25.75
CA LEU A 32 -19.49 -21.39 27.12
C LEU A 32 -19.26 -20.28 28.16
N ALA A 33 -18.20 -19.46 28.00
CA ALA A 33 -17.92 -18.34 28.88
C ALA A 33 -19.05 -17.29 28.90
N ALA A 34 -19.65 -16.99 27.74
CA ALA A 34 -20.77 -16.06 27.64
C ALA A 34 -22.04 -16.59 28.33
N GLU A 35 -22.36 -17.88 28.20
CA GLU A 35 -23.50 -18.47 28.91
C GLU A 35 -23.25 -18.59 30.43
N GLN A 36 -22.01 -18.90 30.85
CA GLN A 36 -21.64 -18.89 32.27
C GLN A 36 -21.82 -17.49 32.88
N ALA A 37 -21.29 -16.45 32.24
CA ALA A 37 -21.44 -15.07 32.70
C ALA A 37 -22.91 -14.59 32.69
N LYS A 38 -23.73 -15.03 31.72
CA LYS A 38 -25.18 -14.79 31.74
C LYS A 38 -25.86 -15.47 32.94
N SER A 39 -25.45 -16.69 33.31
CA SER A 39 -25.98 -17.40 34.48
C SER A 39 -25.65 -16.70 35.80
N GLU A 40 -24.51 -15.99 35.86
CA GLU A 40 -24.10 -15.11 36.96
C GLU A 40 -24.78 -13.72 36.93
N GLY A 41 -25.62 -13.45 35.92
CA GLY A 41 -26.40 -12.22 35.79
C GLY A 41 -25.74 -11.10 34.99
N TYR A 42 -24.55 -11.31 34.41
CA TYR A 42 -23.91 -10.34 33.53
C TYR A 42 -24.63 -10.26 32.18
N LYS A 43 -24.78 -9.05 31.65
CA LYS A 43 -25.30 -8.83 30.29
C LYS A 43 -24.16 -9.01 29.31
N MET A 44 -24.24 -10.04 28.47
CA MET A 44 -23.22 -10.41 27.48
C MET A 44 -23.80 -10.50 26.08
N GLU A 45 -23.11 -9.88 25.12
CA GLU A 45 -23.36 -9.96 23.68
C GLU A 45 -22.12 -10.54 22.98
N MET A 46 -22.31 -11.32 21.91
CA MET A 46 -21.21 -11.95 21.18
C MET A 46 -21.30 -11.62 19.68
N VAL A 47 -20.20 -11.09 19.12
CA VAL A 47 -20.06 -10.80 17.69
C VAL A 47 -18.96 -11.67 17.10
N ILE A 48 -19.25 -12.33 15.99
CA ILE A 48 -18.34 -13.28 15.32
C ILE A 48 -17.89 -12.66 14.00
N VAL A 49 -16.62 -12.28 13.89
CA VAL A 49 -16.07 -11.68 12.67
C VAL A 49 -15.52 -12.76 11.75
N GLY A 50 -16.14 -12.92 10.58
CA GLY A 50 -15.70 -13.87 9.56
C GLY A 50 -15.48 -13.15 8.23
N ASP A 51 -14.36 -12.46 8.09
CA ASP A 51 -14.00 -11.63 6.93
C ASP A 51 -13.29 -12.39 5.80
N ASP A 52 -12.71 -13.57 6.06
CA ASP A 52 -12.03 -14.42 5.07
C ASP A 52 -12.92 -14.81 3.87
N CYS A 53 -12.63 -14.35 2.64
CA CYS A 53 -13.36 -14.77 1.44
C CYS A 53 -12.75 -15.93 0.63
N VAL A 54 -11.60 -16.49 1.02
CA VAL A 54 -10.93 -17.59 0.30
C VAL A 54 -11.85 -18.80 0.13
N LEU A 55 -12.66 -19.11 1.16
CA LEU A 55 -13.46 -20.32 1.21
C LEU A 55 -14.87 -20.11 0.59
N PRO A 56 -15.16 -20.72 -0.58
CA PRO A 56 -16.49 -20.67 -1.18
C PRO A 56 -17.51 -21.48 -0.35
N PRO A 57 -18.82 -21.21 -0.51
CA PRO A 57 -19.87 -22.10 0.00
C PRO A 57 -19.80 -23.50 -0.65
N PRO A 58 -20.24 -24.58 0.03
CA PRO A 58 -20.83 -24.60 1.37
C PRO A 58 -19.78 -24.46 2.48
N ARG A 59 -20.06 -23.60 3.46
CA ARG A 59 -19.21 -23.38 4.63
C ARG A 59 -19.65 -24.32 5.74
N GLY A 60 -18.71 -25.03 6.37
CA GLY A 60 -18.97 -25.89 7.53
C GLY A 60 -19.38 -25.10 8.77
N ILE A 61 -19.67 -25.81 9.87
CA ILE A 61 -20.22 -25.26 11.13
C ILE A 61 -19.43 -24.03 11.66
N ALA A 62 -18.11 -23.98 11.43
CA ALA A 62 -17.25 -22.88 11.84
C ALA A 62 -17.49 -21.54 11.09
N GLY A 63 -18.00 -21.57 9.85
CA GLY A 63 -18.19 -20.38 9.01
C GLY A 63 -16.93 -19.92 8.26
N ARG A 64 -16.76 -18.61 8.10
CA ARG A 64 -15.55 -17.95 7.58
C ARG A 64 -14.57 -17.72 8.74
N ARG A 65 -13.26 -17.78 8.49
CA ARG A 65 -12.23 -17.40 9.48
C ARG A 65 -12.28 -15.89 9.76
N GLY A 66 -11.95 -15.49 10.98
CA GLY A 66 -11.61 -14.09 11.29
C GLY A 66 -10.14 -13.81 10.95
N LEU A 67 -9.90 -12.74 10.20
CA LEU A 67 -8.59 -12.23 9.81
C LEU A 67 -8.51 -10.73 10.20
N ALA A 68 -7.70 -9.95 9.48
CA ALA A 68 -7.38 -8.57 9.83
C ALA A 68 -8.60 -7.63 9.94
N GLY A 69 -9.73 -7.93 9.27
CA GLY A 69 -10.97 -7.16 9.38
C GLY A 69 -11.55 -7.11 10.80
N THR A 70 -11.22 -8.09 11.65
CA THR A 70 -11.51 -8.10 13.09
C THR A 70 -11.05 -6.80 13.78
N ILE A 71 -9.93 -6.23 13.34
CA ILE A 71 -9.35 -5.01 13.92
C ILE A 71 -10.19 -3.76 13.56
N LEU A 72 -10.83 -3.72 12.40
CA LEU A 72 -11.80 -2.67 12.07
C LEU A 72 -13.07 -2.79 12.92
N VAL A 73 -13.56 -4.01 13.13
CA VAL A 73 -14.73 -4.26 13.99
C VAL A 73 -14.44 -3.87 15.45
N HIS A 74 -13.24 -4.16 15.97
CA HIS A 74 -12.80 -3.67 17.28
C HIS A 74 -12.74 -2.15 17.37
N LYS A 75 -12.35 -1.45 16.28
CA LYS A 75 -12.36 0.01 16.25
C LYS A 75 -13.78 0.56 16.25
N VAL A 76 -14.70 -0.02 15.48
CA VAL A 76 -16.11 0.40 15.44
C VAL A 76 -16.78 0.16 16.79
N ALA A 77 -16.75 -1.07 17.30
CA ALA A 77 -17.29 -1.44 18.60
C ALA A 77 -16.70 -0.58 19.74
N GLY A 78 -15.39 -0.39 19.70
CA GLY A 78 -14.68 0.44 20.66
C GLY A 78 -15.12 1.90 20.63
N ALA A 79 -15.21 2.52 19.45
CA ALA A 79 -15.64 3.91 19.28
C ALA A 79 -17.16 4.12 19.51
N ALA A 80 -17.95 3.05 19.50
CA ALA A 80 -19.35 3.05 19.95
C ALA A 80 -19.41 3.06 21.49
N ALA A 81 -18.65 2.18 22.15
CA ALA A 81 -18.56 2.14 23.62
C ALA A 81 -17.92 3.41 24.22
N ASP A 82 -16.82 3.90 23.62
CA ASP A 82 -16.15 5.15 24.01
C ASP A 82 -17.08 6.38 23.84
N ALA A 83 -18.15 6.27 23.04
CA ALA A 83 -19.18 7.29 22.85
C ALA A 83 -20.44 7.08 23.73
N GLY A 84 -20.40 6.15 24.70
CA GLY A 84 -21.47 5.94 25.69
C GLY A 84 -22.71 5.19 25.19
N LEU A 85 -22.62 4.46 24.07
CA LEU A 85 -23.74 3.64 23.59
C LEU A 85 -24.01 2.44 24.52
N SER A 86 -25.27 1.99 24.54
CA SER A 86 -25.66 0.80 25.28
C SER A 86 -25.05 -0.48 24.67
N LEU A 87 -24.87 -1.53 25.49
CA LEU A 87 -24.29 -2.81 25.05
C LEU A 87 -24.95 -3.36 23.77
N VAL A 88 -26.30 -3.30 23.69
CA VAL A 88 -27.07 -3.77 22.53
C VAL A 88 -26.78 -2.92 21.28
N ALA A 89 -26.62 -1.60 21.42
CA ALA A 89 -26.30 -0.71 20.30
C ALA A 89 -24.84 -0.89 19.85
N VAL A 90 -23.89 -1.07 20.79
CA VAL A 90 -22.49 -1.42 20.48
C VAL A 90 -22.41 -2.75 19.75
N ALA A 91 -23.14 -3.77 20.21
CA ALA A 91 -23.21 -5.08 19.56
C ALA A 91 -23.85 -4.99 18.16
N ALA A 92 -24.87 -4.16 17.97
CA ALA A 92 -25.48 -3.93 16.65
C ALA A 92 -24.52 -3.25 15.67
N GLU A 93 -23.83 -2.18 16.05
CA GLU A 93 -22.81 -1.54 15.20
C GLU A 93 -21.64 -2.48 14.90
N ALA A 94 -21.15 -3.22 15.90
CA ALA A 94 -20.08 -4.19 15.73
C ALA A 94 -20.48 -5.34 14.79
N LYS A 95 -21.71 -5.85 14.93
CA LYS A 95 -22.26 -6.87 14.03
C LYS A 95 -22.40 -6.33 12.61
N HIS A 96 -22.94 -5.13 12.43
CA HIS A 96 -23.03 -4.52 11.10
C HIS A 96 -21.65 -4.37 10.45
N ALA A 97 -20.66 -3.86 11.19
CA ALA A 97 -19.27 -3.79 10.74
C ALA A 97 -18.70 -5.17 10.35
N SER A 98 -19.07 -6.24 11.06
CA SER A 98 -18.65 -7.62 10.75
C SER A 98 -19.32 -8.21 9.49
N GLU A 99 -20.49 -7.71 9.11
CA GLU A 99 -21.22 -8.11 7.90
C GLU A 99 -20.72 -7.37 6.64
N VAL A 100 -20.22 -6.15 6.80
CA VAL A 100 -19.72 -5.30 5.69
C VAL A 100 -18.19 -5.28 5.52
N VAL A 101 -17.50 -6.30 6.03
CA VAL A 101 -16.03 -6.46 5.91
C VAL A 101 -15.62 -7.76 5.22
N VAL A 102 -14.65 -7.66 4.32
CA VAL A 102 -14.11 -8.77 3.51
C VAL A 102 -12.59 -8.65 3.42
N GLY A 103 -11.87 -9.70 3.82
CA GLY A 103 -10.41 -9.77 3.85
C GLY A 103 -9.88 -11.02 3.17
N ASP A 104 -8.74 -10.89 2.50
CA ASP A 104 -8.05 -11.98 1.80
C ASP A 104 -6.56 -11.65 1.57
N PHE A 105 -5.79 -12.64 1.15
CA PHE A 105 -4.52 -12.44 0.44
C PHE A 105 -4.77 -12.11 -1.04
N TYR A 106 -5.88 -12.60 -1.62
CA TYR A 106 -6.25 -12.43 -3.02
C TYR A 106 -7.77 -12.23 -3.18
N LEU A 107 -8.23 -10.98 -3.15
CA LEU A 107 -9.66 -10.64 -3.24
C LEU A 107 -10.25 -11.01 -4.63
N PRO A 108 -11.22 -11.96 -4.72
CA PRO A 108 -11.78 -12.34 -6.01
C PRO A 108 -12.70 -11.25 -6.59
N SER A 109 -12.54 -10.93 -7.88
CA SER A 109 -13.31 -9.88 -8.56
C SER A 109 -14.84 -10.03 -8.46
N SER A 110 -15.33 -11.25 -8.22
CA SER A 110 -16.75 -11.58 -8.04
C SER A 110 -17.36 -11.10 -6.73
N TYR A 111 -16.57 -10.89 -5.67
CA TYR A 111 -17.06 -10.32 -4.40
C TYR A 111 -17.17 -8.78 -4.43
N ILE A 112 -16.39 -8.13 -5.30
CA ILE A 112 -16.25 -6.67 -5.35
C ILE A 112 -17.26 -6.04 -6.33
N LYS A 113 -17.45 -6.63 -7.51
CA LYS A 113 -18.26 -6.05 -8.59
C LYS A 113 -19.74 -5.88 -8.21
N GLY A 114 -20.19 -4.62 -8.15
CA GLY A 114 -21.61 -4.24 -8.23
C GLY A 114 -22.36 -4.00 -6.91
N ILE A 115 -21.69 -4.06 -5.74
CA ILE A 115 -22.34 -3.95 -4.41
C ILE A 115 -21.76 -2.80 -3.54
N TRP A 116 -20.59 -2.29 -3.91
CA TRP A 116 -19.78 -1.35 -3.13
C TRP A 116 -19.52 -0.10 -3.98
N LEU A 117 -19.79 1.08 -3.42
CA LEU A 117 -19.50 2.39 -4.04
C LEU A 117 -18.40 3.14 -3.27
N GLU A 118 -18.38 2.98 -1.95
CA GLU A 118 -17.48 3.64 -1.00
C GLU A 118 -16.88 2.56 -0.07
N GLY A 119 -15.60 2.70 0.29
CA GLY A 119 -14.89 1.69 1.07
C GLY A 119 -13.62 2.17 1.78
N CYS A 120 -13.40 1.65 2.98
CA CYS A 120 -12.17 1.75 3.74
C CYS A 120 -11.29 0.52 3.47
N ILE A 121 -10.00 0.73 3.18
CA ILE A 121 -9.03 -0.34 2.97
C ILE A 121 -8.13 -0.47 4.19
N LEU A 122 -8.02 -1.69 4.72
CA LEU A 122 -7.03 -2.11 5.71
C LEU A 122 -6.05 -3.08 5.06
N MET A 123 -4.79 -2.69 4.92
CA MET A 123 -3.70 -3.58 4.49
C MET A 123 -2.83 -3.91 5.69
N SER A 124 -2.88 -5.18 6.11
CA SER A 124 -2.00 -5.71 7.15
C SER A 124 -0.91 -6.55 6.51
N LEU A 125 0.33 -6.10 6.68
CA LEU A 125 1.51 -6.93 6.40
C LEU A 125 1.64 -7.98 7.51
N VAL A 126 1.98 -9.21 7.12
CA VAL A 126 2.56 -10.20 8.03
C VAL A 126 4.07 -10.20 7.77
N PRO A 127 4.86 -9.46 8.58
CA PRO A 127 6.27 -9.38 8.34
C PRO A 127 6.96 -10.66 8.80
N ARG A 128 7.67 -11.30 7.87
CA ARG A 128 8.87 -12.06 8.21
C ARG A 128 9.87 -11.12 8.89
N LEU A 129 10.76 -11.61 9.76
CA LEU A 129 11.96 -10.84 10.16
C LEU A 129 12.67 -10.31 8.91
N GLY A 130 12.68 -8.99 8.73
CA GLY A 130 13.27 -8.29 7.58
C GLY A 130 12.32 -7.90 6.44
N ALA A 131 11.03 -8.29 6.47
CA ALA A 131 10.04 -7.79 5.52
C ALA A 131 9.81 -6.28 5.72
N THR A 132 9.72 -5.53 4.62
CA THR A 132 9.87 -4.07 4.64
C THR A 132 8.54 -3.33 4.45
N ILE A 133 8.44 -2.14 5.04
CA ILE A 133 7.31 -1.21 4.80
C ILE A 133 7.20 -0.86 3.31
N MET A 134 8.30 -0.95 2.53
CA MET A 134 8.30 -0.69 1.09
C MET A 134 7.40 -1.66 0.32
N GLU A 135 7.39 -2.94 0.67
CA GLU A 135 6.56 -3.96 0.00
C GLU A 135 5.07 -3.70 0.23
N LEU A 136 4.69 -3.37 1.47
CA LEU A 136 3.35 -2.92 1.84
C LEU A 136 2.93 -1.64 1.08
N MET A 137 3.85 -0.69 0.91
CA MET A 137 3.61 0.56 0.16
C MET A 137 3.60 0.38 -1.37
N ILE A 138 4.22 -0.67 -1.90
CA ILE A 138 4.08 -1.08 -3.30
C ILE A 138 2.72 -1.75 -3.51
N ALA A 139 2.33 -2.67 -2.63
CA ALA A 139 0.99 -3.29 -2.65
C ALA A 139 -0.11 -2.23 -2.55
N ALA A 140 -0.01 -1.27 -1.63
CA ALA A 140 -0.95 -0.16 -1.49
C ALA A 140 -1.06 0.70 -2.76
N ARG A 141 0.07 1.07 -3.37
CA ARG A 141 0.10 1.86 -4.62
C ARG A 141 -0.44 1.12 -5.83
N LYS A 142 -0.51 -0.21 -5.81
CA LYS A 142 -1.23 -0.99 -6.84
C LYS A 142 -2.73 -1.13 -6.51
N ALA A 143 -3.05 -1.57 -5.28
CA ALA A 143 -4.41 -1.92 -4.89
C ALA A 143 -5.38 -0.73 -4.90
N VAL A 144 -4.94 0.46 -4.47
CA VAL A 144 -5.81 1.65 -4.40
C VAL A 144 -6.28 2.10 -5.79
N PRO A 145 -5.40 2.35 -6.80
CA PRO A 145 -5.85 2.64 -8.16
C PRO A 145 -6.63 1.49 -8.82
N GLU A 146 -6.28 0.23 -8.54
CA GLU A 146 -7.00 -0.92 -9.10
C GLU A 146 -8.47 -0.95 -8.60
N LEU A 147 -8.70 -0.70 -7.30
CA LEU A 147 -10.04 -0.60 -6.72
C LEU A 147 -10.83 0.62 -7.20
N GLN A 148 -10.18 1.78 -7.36
CA GLN A 148 -10.83 2.99 -7.89
C GLN A 148 -11.19 2.86 -9.37
N LEU A 149 -10.27 2.38 -10.22
CA LEU A 149 -10.40 2.44 -11.68
C LEU A 149 -11.05 1.20 -12.29
N VAL A 150 -10.79 0.00 -11.76
CA VAL A 150 -11.29 -1.27 -12.33
C VAL A 150 -12.59 -1.73 -11.66
N TYR A 151 -12.76 -1.41 -10.38
CA TYR A 151 -13.92 -1.80 -9.58
C TYR A 151 -14.87 -0.65 -9.25
N GLY A 152 -14.47 0.60 -9.46
CA GLY A 152 -15.32 1.79 -9.26
C GLY A 152 -15.54 2.17 -7.79
N ILE A 153 -14.71 1.68 -6.86
CA ILE A 153 -14.85 1.94 -5.43
C ILE A 153 -14.11 3.23 -5.06
N VAL A 154 -14.83 4.19 -4.49
CA VAL A 154 -14.24 5.36 -3.82
C VAL A 154 -13.56 4.89 -2.53
N VAL A 155 -12.27 5.18 -2.40
CA VAL A 155 -11.46 4.77 -1.24
C VAL A 155 -11.42 5.92 -0.23
N ASP A 156 -12.08 5.75 0.92
CA ASP A 156 -12.19 6.81 1.93
C ASP A 156 -11.02 6.84 2.91
N ARG A 157 -10.47 5.68 3.24
CA ARG A 157 -9.38 5.52 4.21
C ARG A 157 -8.47 4.39 3.74
N VAL A 158 -7.17 4.58 3.93
CA VAL A 158 -6.15 3.55 3.68
C VAL A 158 -5.33 3.40 4.97
N TYR A 159 -5.42 2.24 5.58
CA TYR A 159 -4.66 1.87 6.77
C TYR A 159 -3.58 0.86 6.38
N THR A 160 -2.33 1.14 6.74
CA THR A 160 -1.17 0.27 6.45
C THR A 160 -0.37 0.02 7.72
N GLY A 161 -0.14 -1.24 8.07
CA GLY A 161 0.80 -1.59 9.14
C GLY A 161 0.96 -3.09 9.36
N THR A 162 1.65 -3.43 10.44
CA THR A 162 1.71 -4.80 11.00
C THR A 162 0.62 -4.89 12.06
N LEU A 163 -0.55 -5.43 11.72
CA LEU A 163 -1.76 -5.30 12.56
C LEU A 163 -2.29 -6.65 13.05
N MET A 164 -2.39 -7.63 12.14
CA MET A 164 -2.59 -9.05 12.48
C MET A 164 -1.52 -9.87 11.78
N THR A 165 -0.88 -10.80 12.51
CA THR A 165 0.29 -11.55 12.06
C THR A 165 0.15 -13.06 12.33
N SER A 166 1.05 -13.85 11.74
CA SER A 166 1.09 -15.31 11.87
C SER A 166 2.54 -15.77 12.06
N LEU A 167 3.17 -15.28 13.14
CA LEU A 167 4.62 -15.33 13.37
C LEU A 167 5.39 -14.84 12.12
N ASP A 168 6.52 -15.47 11.78
CA ASP A 168 7.44 -15.07 10.71
C ASP A 168 6.94 -15.41 9.28
N MET A 169 5.65 -15.73 9.11
CA MET A 169 5.07 -16.04 7.81
C MET A 169 5.14 -14.82 6.88
N ALA A 170 5.95 -14.88 5.83
CA ALA A 170 5.99 -13.82 4.81
C ALA A 170 4.63 -13.71 4.10
N GLY A 171 3.91 -12.60 4.28
CA GLY A 171 2.58 -12.44 3.70
C GLY A 171 2.02 -11.02 3.77
N LEU A 172 0.96 -10.78 2.98
CA LEU A 172 0.21 -9.52 2.96
C LEU A 172 -1.28 -9.85 2.82
N SER A 173 -2.09 -9.27 3.69
CA SER A 173 -3.55 -9.34 3.63
C SER A 173 -4.15 -7.97 3.29
N ILE A 174 -5.10 -7.97 2.36
CA ILE A 174 -5.88 -6.81 1.96
C ILE A 174 -7.32 -7.04 2.43
N THR A 175 -7.83 -6.11 3.21
CA THR A 175 -9.20 -6.11 3.73
C THR A 175 -9.90 -4.83 3.30
N ILE A 176 -11.17 -4.96 2.89
CA ILE A 176 -12.05 -3.86 2.53
C ILE A 176 -13.27 -3.91 3.45
N MET A 177 -13.60 -2.78 4.06
CA MET A 177 -14.83 -2.55 4.81
C MET A 177 -15.65 -1.50 4.07
N LYS A 178 -16.96 -1.72 3.91
CA LYS A 178 -17.83 -0.73 3.25
C LYS A 178 -17.92 0.49 4.17
N SER A 179 -17.61 1.66 3.62
CA SER A 179 -17.79 2.91 4.34
C SER A 179 -19.27 3.28 4.38
N ASP A 180 -19.65 3.92 5.46
CA ASP A 180 -20.67 4.97 5.43
C ASP A 180 -20.25 6.09 6.40
N ASP A 181 -21.04 7.14 6.45
CA ASP A 181 -20.81 8.31 7.28
C ASP A 181 -20.81 8.01 8.81
N SER A 182 -21.29 6.84 9.24
CA SER A 182 -21.25 6.38 10.63
C SER A 182 -19.99 5.56 10.93
N ILE A 183 -19.66 4.59 10.07
CA ILE A 183 -18.45 3.77 10.13
C ILE A 183 -17.21 4.67 10.03
N LEU A 184 -17.21 5.65 9.12
CA LEU A 184 -16.12 6.62 9.00
C LEU A 184 -15.90 7.39 10.29
N LYS A 185 -16.95 7.91 10.94
CA LYS A 185 -16.86 8.61 12.24
C LYS A 185 -16.31 7.70 13.35
N ARG A 186 -16.70 6.42 13.37
CA ARG A 186 -16.20 5.43 14.33
C ARG A 186 -14.74 5.06 14.10
N LEU A 187 -14.33 4.88 12.84
CA LEU A 187 -12.93 4.64 12.48
C LEU A 187 -12.04 5.85 12.78
N ASP A 188 -12.53 7.06 12.51
CA ASP A 188 -11.82 8.33 12.71
C ASP A 188 -11.74 8.81 14.17
N ALA A 189 -12.60 8.28 15.06
CA ALA A 189 -12.62 8.64 16.48
C ALA A 189 -11.26 8.41 17.18
N PRO A 190 -10.89 9.22 18.19
CA PRO A 190 -9.62 9.06 18.90
C PRO A 190 -9.51 7.71 19.60
N THR A 191 -8.29 7.22 19.82
CA THR A 191 -8.07 5.99 20.60
C THR A 191 -6.69 5.93 21.26
N LYS A 192 -6.59 5.18 22.35
CA LYS A 192 -5.35 4.91 23.10
C LYS A 192 -4.69 3.57 22.75
N ALA A 193 -5.24 2.82 21.78
CA ALA A 193 -4.69 1.53 21.36
C ALA A 193 -3.34 1.71 20.65
N PRO A 194 -2.22 1.13 21.15
CA PRO A 194 -0.87 1.51 20.74
C PRO A 194 -0.51 1.12 19.30
N ALA A 195 -1.19 0.12 18.73
CA ALA A 195 -0.97 -0.37 17.37
C ALA A 195 -2.05 0.08 16.37
N TRP A 196 -3.00 0.95 16.76
CA TRP A 196 -3.97 1.48 15.80
C TRP A 196 -3.27 2.50 14.87
N PRO A 197 -3.30 2.32 13.53
CA PRO A 197 -2.42 3.05 12.60
C PRO A 197 -2.78 4.54 12.37
N VAL A 198 -3.66 5.13 13.19
CA VAL A 198 -3.98 6.56 13.17
C VAL A 198 -4.03 7.10 14.60
N GLY A 199 -3.00 7.83 15.01
CA GLY A 199 -3.03 8.63 16.24
C GLY A 199 -4.10 9.74 16.15
N SER A 200 -4.64 10.18 17.29
CA SER A 200 -5.71 11.18 17.37
C SER A 200 -5.32 12.56 16.81
N GLU A 201 -4.02 12.87 16.77
CA GLU A 201 -3.46 14.20 16.47
C GLU A 201 -2.93 14.36 15.02
N GLY A 202 -3.11 13.36 14.16
CA GLY A 202 -2.49 13.36 12.82
C GLY A 202 -3.26 14.15 11.77
N ASN A 203 -2.58 15.01 11.00
CA ASN A 203 -3.14 15.61 9.78
C ASN A 203 -3.40 14.51 8.74
N ARG A 204 -4.66 14.33 8.33
CA ARG A 204 -5.09 13.24 7.45
C ARG A 204 -5.10 13.72 6.00
N PRO A 205 -4.30 13.13 5.09
CA PRO A 205 -4.40 13.45 3.67
C PRO A 205 -5.82 13.08 3.18
N PRO A 206 -6.51 13.96 2.43
CA PRO A 206 -7.84 13.66 1.94
C PRO A 206 -7.76 12.51 0.93
N ALA A 207 -8.42 11.38 1.22
CA ALA A 207 -8.34 10.17 0.39
C ALA A 207 -8.98 10.28 -1.00
N LYS A 208 -9.50 11.47 -1.35
CA LYS A 208 -9.77 11.88 -2.73
C LYS A 208 -8.45 12.09 -3.49
N PHE A 209 -7.72 11.00 -3.68
CA PHE A 209 -6.72 10.87 -4.74
C PHE A 209 -7.46 11.04 -6.06
N LEU A 210 -7.46 12.28 -6.56
CA LEU A 210 -7.59 12.56 -7.98
C LEU A 210 -6.40 11.88 -8.65
N VAL A 211 -6.58 10.62 -9.07
CA VAL A 211 -5.62 9.94 -9.94
C VAL A 211 -5.44 10.86 -11.14
N PRO A 212 -4.25 11.45 -11.36
CA PRO A 212 -4.07 12.33 -12.50
C PRO A 212 -4.31 11.48 -13.74
N LEU A 213 -5.29 11.88 -14.56
CA LEU A 213 -5.41 11.30 -15.89
C LEU A 213 -4.05 11.55 -16.55
N PRO A 214 -3.30 10.51 -16.97
CA PRO A 214 -1.96 10.70 -17.47
C PRO A 214 -2.04 11.70 -18.62
N PRO A 215 -1.26 12.80 -18.60
CA PRO A 215 -1.37 13.80 -19.65
C PRO A 215 -1.11 13.09 -20.98
N SER A 216 -2.07 13.21 -21.90
CA SER A 216 -1.85 12.84 -23.30
C SER A 216 -0.49 13.40 -23.70
N PRO A 217 0.38 12.63 -24.39
CA PRO A 217 1.76 13.05 -24.63
C PRO A 217 1.78 14.30 -25.50
N SER A 218 1.76 15.46 -24.82
CA SER A 218 2.10 16.74 -25.40
C SER A 218 3.56 16.61 -25.77
N ILE A 219 3.78 16.45 -27.07
CA ILE A 219 5.04 16.84 -27.68
C ILE A 219 5.25 18.27 -27.19
N LYS A 220 6.23 18.44 -26.29
CA LYS A 220 6.88 19.73 -26.21
C LYS A 220 7.61 19.83 -27.52
N ASP A 221 7.29 20.86 -28.29
CA ASP A 221 8.15 21.23 -29.41
C ASP A 221 9.47 21.67 -28.77
N ASP A 222 10.44 20.76 -28.71
CA ASP A 222 11.82 21.11 -28.43
C ASP A 222 12.21 22.16 -29.49
N GLU A 223 12.65 23.34 -29.07
CA GLU A 223 12.91 24.44 -30.00
C GLU A 223 14.06 24.06 -30.93
N ILE A 224 13.70 23.60 -32.14
CA ILE A 224 14.65 23.30 -33.20
C ILE A 224 15.26 24.62 -33.65
N PHE A 225 16.38 24.99 -33.04
CA PHE A 225 17.24 26.08 -33.50
C PHE A 225 17.67 25.77 -34.93
N ALA A 226 16.99 26.39 -35.89
CA ALA A 226 17.31 26.27 -37.31
C ALA A 226 18.77 26.73 -37.53
N PRO A 227 19.66 25.88 -38.08
CA PRO A 227 21.07 26.22 -38.16
C PRO A 227 21.33 27.52 -38.92
N SER A 228 22.14 28.40 -38.33
CA SER A 228 22.76 29.52 -39.04
C SER A 228 23.60 28.95 -40.19
N LEU A 229 23.29 29.32 -41.43
CA LEU A 229 23.88 28.68 -42.61
C LEU A 229 25.37 29.01 -42.84
N GLU A 230 25.90 29.98 -42.10
CA GLU A 230 27.31 30.33 -42.04
C GLU A 230 27.71 30.49 -40.56
N LEU A 231 28.61 29.63 -40.09
CA LEU A 231 29.22 29.70 -38.75
C LEU A 231 30.13 30.92 -38.62
N SER A 232 30.22 31.50 -37.42
CA SER A 232 31.26 32.47 -37.14
C SER A 232 32.65 31.83 -37.16
N LYS A 233 33.68 32.66 -37.32
CA LYS A 233 35.08 32.20 -37.24
C LYS A 233 35.41 31.53 -35.89
N GLN A 234 34.68 31.89 -34.84
CA GLN A 234 34.78 31.29 -33.51
C GLN A 234 34.04 29.93 -33.47
N GLY A 235 32.84 29.86 -34.05
CA GLY A 235 32.07 28.61 -34.22
C GLY A 235 32.86 27.52 -34.95
N CYS A 236 33.51 27.84 -36.07
CA CYS A 236 34.38 26.89 -36.79
C CYS A 236 35.57 26.38 -35.95
N ILE A 237 36.12 27.21 -35.05
CA ILE A 237 37.22 26.81 -34.17
C ILE A 237 36.70 25.89 -33.05
N LEU A 238 35.52 26.19 -32.52
CA LEU A 238 34.86 25.38 -31.50
C LEU A 238 34.43 24.01 -32.05
N GLU A 239 33.80 23.99 -33.23
CA GLU A 239 33.40 22.78 -33.95
C GLU A 239 34.60 21.84 -34.16
N ALA A 240 35.70 22.34 -34.74
CA ALA A 240 36.91 21.56 -34.98
C ALA A 240 37.57 21.08 -33.67
N ALA A 241 37.52 21.86 -32.60
CA ALA A 241 38.05 21.48 -31.29
C ALA A 241 37.21 20.36 -30.63
N ILE A 242 35.88 20.43 -30.74
CA ILE A 242 34.97 19.39 -30.26
C ILE A 242 35.14 18.12 -31.10
N GLU A 243 35.16 18.21 -32.43
CA GLU A 243 35.32 17.05 -33.31
C GLU A 243 36.64 16.31 -33.05
N ALA A 244 37.76 17.04 -32.94
CA ALA A 244 39.06 16.47 -32.61
C ALA A 244 39.06 15.79 -31.23
N SER A 245 38.47 16.45 -30.22
CA SER A 245 38.39 15.91 -28.85
C SER A 245 37.54 14.65 -28.76
N ALA A 246 36.36 14.65 -29.38
CA ALA A 246 35.46 13.50 -29.45
C ALA A 246 36.10 12.33 -30.21
N THR A 247 36.77 12.62 -31.34
CA THR A 247 37.48 11.61 -32.13
C THR A 247 38.61 10.95 -31.34
N VAL A 248 39.39 11.72 -30.57
CA VAL A 248 40.42 11.18 -29.69
C VAL A 248 39.82 10.30 -28.59
N ILE A 249 38.71 10.71 -27.96
CA ILE A 249 38.01 9.92 -26.93
C ILE A 249 37.49 8.59 -27.50
N ILE A 250 36.89 8.60 -28.69
CA ILE A 250 36.40 7.39 -29.38
C ILE A 250 37.57 6.43 -29.69
N ASN A 251 38.70 6.95 -30.19
CA ASN A 251 39.88 6.14 -30.49
C ASN A 251 40.56 5.58 -29.23
N LEU A 252 40.46 6.25 -28.08
CA LEU A 252 41.01 5.78 -26.80
C LEU A 252 40.13 4.75 -26.07
N LYS A 253 38.89 4.50 -26.54
CA LYS A 253 37.90 3.60 -25.93
C LYS A 253 38.50 2.29 -25.39
N ASP A 254 39.20 1.53 -26.22
CA ASP A 254 39.63 0.19 -25.84
C ASP A 254 40.82 0.23 -24.86
N SER A 255 41.70 1.24 -24.93
CA SER A 255 42.74 1.47 -23.92
C SER A 255 42.17 1.95 -22.59
N LEU A 256 41.13 2.80 -22.61
CA LEU A 256 40.43 3.23 -21.40
C LEU A 256 39.75 2.05 -20.71
N ASN A 257 39.07 1.18 -21.46
CA ASN A 257 38.51 -0.08 -20.94
C ASN A 257 39.62 -1.00 -20.37
N GLU A 258 40.77 -1.12 -21.05
CA GLU A 258 41.90 -1.94 -20.58
C GLU A 258 42.50 -1.41 -19.27
N TRP A 259 42.59 -0.09 -19.09
CA TRP A 259 43.09 0.52 -17.85
C TRP A 259 42.08 0.41 -16.71
N ASP A 260 40.81 0.65 -17.01
CA ASP A 260 39.70 0.57 -16.07
C ASP A 260 39.48 -0.86 -15.54
N SER A 261 39.51 -1.88 -16.42
CA SER A 261 39.33 -3.30 -16.06
C SER A 261 40.35 -3.87 -15.05
N LYS A 262 41.37 -3.11 -14.66
CA LYS A 262 42.36 -3.48 -13.64
C LYS A 262 41.90 -3.18 -12.21
N VAL A 263 40.94 -2.26 -12.04
CA VAL A 263 40.44 -1.81 -10.71
C VAL A 263 38.94 -1.43 -10.67
N GLY A 264 38.33 -1.11 -11.81
CA GLY A 264 36.90 -0.84 -12.01
C GLY A 264 36.20 -1.99 -12.73
N ASP A 265 35.13 -1.68 -13.48
CA ASP A 265 34.32 -2.65 -14.21
C ASP A 265 34.70 -2.80 -15.70
N GLY A 266 35.54 -1.91 -16.25
CA GLY A 266 36.01 -1.98 -17.64
C GLY A 266 35.07 -1.32 -18.65
N ASP A 267 34.12 -0.51 -18.16
CA ASP A 267 33.10 0.21 -18.94
C ASP A 267 33.56 1.61 -19.36
N CYS A 268 34.49 2.24 -18.63
CA CYS A 268 34.81 3.66 -18.71
C CYS A 268 35.03 4.20 -20.14
N GLY A 269 35.82 3.49 -20.96
CA GLY A 269 36.05 3.86 -22.37
C GLY A 269 34.80 3.72 -23.23
N THR A 270 33.98 2.71 -22.99
CA THR A 270 32.67 2.53 -23.65
C THR A 270 31.69 3.65 -23.29
N THR A 271 31.64 4.06 -22.01
CA THR A 271 30.82 5.18 -21.55
C THR A 271 31.30 6.52 -22.12
N MET A 272 32.61 6.78 -22.11
CA MET A 272 33.19 7.99 -22.73
C MET A 272 32.98 8.02 -24.26
N CYS A 273 33.11 6.89 -24.95
CA CYS A 273 32.83 6.76 -26.39
C CYS A 273 31.36 7.06 -26.72
N ARG A 274 30.41 6.60 -25.89
CA ARG A 274 28.98 6.92 -26.04
C ARG A 274 28.71 8.42 -25.93
N GLY A 275 29.31 9.09 -24.94
CA GLY A 275 29.21 10.54 -24.78
C GLY A 275 29.79 11.31 -25.97
N ALA A 276 30.99 10.94 -26.41
CA ALA A 276 31.65 11.55 -27.58
C ALA A 276 30.84 11.36 -28.88
N THR A 277 30.21 10.20 -29.08
CA THR A 277 29.37 9.93 -30.25
C THR A 277 28.08 10.73 -30.22
N ALA A 278 27.43 10.84 -29.05
CA ALA A 278 26.23 11.67 -28.89
C ALA A 278 26.50 13.15 -29.21
N ILE A 279 27.63 13.70 -28.74
CA ILE A 279 28.05 15.07 -29.07
C ILE A 279 28.23 15.22 -30.60
N LEU A 280 28.94 14.31 -31.27
CA LEU A 280 29.14 14.32 -32.73
C LEU A 280 27.85 14.12 -33.55
N GLU A 281 26.77 13.64 -32.93
CA GLU A 281 25.44 13.57 -33.53
C GLU A 281 24.64 14.86 -33.31
N ASP A 282 24.67 15.44 -32.11
CA ASP A 282 23.90 16.64 -31.79
C ASP A 282 24.51 17.92 -32.38
N MET A 283 25.83 17.93 -32.60
CA MET A 283 26.53 18.90 -33.46
C MET A 283 25.89 19.05 -34.85
N LYS A 284 25.30 17.97 -35.38
CA LYS A 284 24.66 17.94 -36.72
C LYS A 284 23.17 18.28 -36.70
N LYS A 285 22.60 18.57 -35.51
CA LYS A 285 21.17 18.75 -35.30
C LYS A 285 20.84 20.10 -34.66
N CYS A 286 21.41 20.40 -33.49
CA CYS A 286 20.91 21.45 -32.59
C CYS A 286 21.99 22.22 -31.81
N TYR A 287 23.29 21.95 -31.97
CA TYR A 287 24.32 22.51 -31.09
C TYR A 287 24.68 23.98 -31.44
N PRO A 288 24.51 24.96 -30.52
CA PRO A 288 24.69 26.38 -30.82
C PRO A 288 26.18 26.80 -30.80
N MET A 289 26.91 26.48 -31.87
CA MET A 289 28.36 26.76 -31.99
C MET A 289 28.75 28.23 -31.89
N ASP A 290 27.83 29.15 -32.22
CA ASP A 290 28.07 30.60 -32.17
C ASP A 290 27.71 31.26 -30.83
N ASP A 291 27.05 30.54 -29.91
CA ASP A 291 26.61 31.06 -28.60
C ASP A 291 26.97 30.11 -27.44
N ALA A 292 28.25 29.76 -27.35
CA ALA A 292 28.80 28.88 -26.31
C ALA A 292 28.88 29.51 -24.90
N ALA A 293 28.06 30.54 -24.61
CA ALA A 293 28.09 31.31 -23.36
C ALA A 293 26.71 31.79 -22.86
N GLY A 294 25.61 31.30 -23.44
CA GLY A 294 24.22 31.55 -22.99
C GLY A 294 23.83 30.80 -21.71
#